data_AF-A0A2D4MA26-F1
#
_entry.id   AF-A0A2D4MA26-F1
#
_cell.length_a   1.000
_cell.length_b   1.000
_cell.length_c   1.000
_cell.angle_alpha   90.00
_cell.angle_beta   90.00
_cell.angle_gamma   90.00
#
_symmetry.space_group_name_H-M   'P 1'
#
loop_
_entity.id
_entity.type
_entity.pdbx_description
1 polymer ?
#
loop_
_entity_poly.entity_id
_entity_poly.type
_entity_poly.pdbx_seq_one_letter_code
_entity_poly.pdbx_strand_id
1 'polypeptide(L)'
;NSDKIQEKVDSIDDRHKKNREVASELLMRLKDNRDLQKFLQDCQELSLWINEKMLTAQDMSYDEARNLHSKWLKHQAFMAELGSNKEWLDKIQKEGMQLIAEKPETEAIVK
;
A
#
# COMPACT_ATOMS: atom_id res chain seq x y z
N ASN A 1 -16.21 -24.59 -50.58
CA ASN A 1 -16.92 -23.68 -49.67
C ASN A 1 -16.67 -24.01 -48.20
N SER A 2 -16.68 -25.28 -47.78
CA SER A 2 -16.38 -25.68 -46.40
C SER A 2 -14.99 -25.24 -45.93
N ASP A 3 -13.95 -25.45 -46.73
CA ASP A 3 -12.56 -25.16 -46.32
C ASP A 3 -12.31 -23.67 -46.05
N LYS A 4 -12.87 -22.79 -46.88
CA LYS A 4 -12.80 -21.33 -46.68
C LYS A 4 -13.55 -20.85 -45.43
N ILE A 5 -14.58 -21.58 -45.03
CA ILE A 5 -15.33 -21.29 -43.80
C ILE A 5 -14.50 -21.76 -42.60
N GLN A 6 -13.91 -22.96 -42.66
CA GLN A 6 -13.04 -23.48 -41.61
C GLN A 6 -11.82 -22.59 -41.38
N GLU A 7 -11.14 -22.17 -42.45
CA GLU A 7 -9.97 -21.28 -42.37
C GLU A 7 -10.31 -19.92 -41.75
N LYS A 8 -11.51 -19.38 -42.02
CA LYS A 8 -12.01 -18.18 -41.34
C LYS A 8 -12.31 -18.41 -39.86
N VAL A 9 -12.89 -19.55 -39.52
CA VAL A 9 -13.20 -19.91 -38.12
C VAL A 9 -11.90 -20.03 -37.33
N ASP A 10 -10.90 -20.73 -37.85
CA ASP A 10 -9.61 -20.92 -37.20
C ASP A 10 -8.88 -19.57 -37.03
N SER A 11 -8.94 -18.69 -38.04
CA SER A 11 -8.36 -17.34 -37.95
C SER A 11 -9.04 -16.46 -36.89
N ILE A 12 -10.37 -16.57 -36.73
CA ILE A 12 -11.11 -15.83 -35.71
C ILE A 12 -10.80 -16.38 -34.32
N ASP A 13 -10.72 -17.69 -34.16
CA ASP A 13 -10.38 -18.34 -32.88
C ASP A 13 -8.96 -17.96 -32.43
N ASP A 14 -7.99 -17.98 -33.35
CA ASP A 14 -6.61 -17.58 -33.05
C ASP A 14 -6.50 -16.11 -32.61
N ARG A 15 -7.20 -15.21 -33.32
CA ARG A 15 -7.29 -13.79 -32.92
C ARG A 15 -7.95 -13.63 -31.55
N HIS A 16 -9.01 -14.39 -31.28
CA HIS A 16 -9.71 -14.33 -30.01
C HIS A 16 -8.83 -14.81 -28.86
N LYS A 17 -8.10 -15.92 -29.04
CA LYS A 17 -7.13 -16.44 -28.06
C LYS A 17 -6.04 -15.42 -27.78
N LYS A 18 -5.42 -14.86 -28.83
CA LYS A 18 -4.37 -13.84 -28.68
C LYS A 18 -4.87 -12.59 -27.97
N ASN A 19 -6.07 -12.11 -28.30
CA ASN A 19 -6.66 -10.96 -27.61
C ASN A 19 -6.92 -11.25 -26.13
N ARG A 20 -7.37 -12.47 -25.81
CA ARG A 20 -7.58 -12.90 -24.42
C ARG A 20 -6.28 -13.00 -23.63
N GLU A 21 -5.21 -13.50 -24.24
CA GLU A 21 -3.88 -13.55 -23.64
C GLU A 21 -3.36 -12.14 -23.31
N VAL A 22 -3.41 -11.22 -24.29
CA VAL A 22 -3.00 -9.82 -24.08
C VAL A 22 -3.85 -9.13 -23.00
N ALA A 23 -5.16 -9.36 -22.99
CA ALA A 23 -6.05 -8.82 -21.96
C ALA A 23 -5.71 -9.37 -20.56
N SER A 24 -5.38 -10.67 -20.46
CA SER A 24 -4.96 -11.29 -19.22
C SER A 24 -3.64 -10.73 -18.70
N GLU A 25 -2.66 -10.54 -19.59
CA GLU A 25 -1.36 -9.96 -19.25
C GLU A 25 -1.51 -8.50 -18.78
N LEU A 26 -2.33 -7.70 -19.49
CA LEU A 26 -2.62 -6.33 -19.08
C LEU A 26 -3.31 -6.28 -17.71
N LEU A 27 -4.27 -7.18 -17.46
CA LEU A 27 -4.95 -7.27 -16.18
C LEU A 27 -3.99 -7.62 -15.04
N MET A 28 -3.02 -8.50 -15.28
CA MET A 28 -1.98 -8.83 -14.31
C MET A 28 -1.13 -7.59 -13.98
N ARG A 29 -0.61 -6.89 -15.00
CA ARG A 29 0.18 -5.66 -14.81
C ARG A 29 -0.60 -4.55 -14.08
N LEU A 30 -1.91 -4.43 -14.34
CA LEU A 30 -2.75 -3.45 -13.66
C LEU A 30 -2.97 -3.79 -12.18
N LYS A 31 -3.15 -5.07 -11.85
CA LYS A 31 -3.21 -5.52 -10.44
C LYS A 31 -1.91 -5.20 -9.72
N ASP A 32 -0.80 -5.53 -10.36
CA ASP A 32 0.54 -5.27 -9.83
C ASP A 32 0.78 -3.79 -9.55
N ASN A 33 0.38 -2.92 -10.47
CA ASN A 33 0.48 -1.48 -10.30
C ASN A 33 -0.44 -0.98 -9.16
N ARG A 34 -1.66 -1.50 -9.08
CA ARG A 34 -2.60 -1.16 -8.00
C ARG A 34 -2.04 -1.51 -6.63
N ASP A 35 -1.44 -2.68 -6.48
CA ASP A 35 -0.88 -3.13 -5.20
C ASP A 35 0.33 -2.28 -4.79
N LEU A 36 1.19 -1.91 -5.76
CA LEU A 36 2.28 -0.95 -5.53
C LEU A 36 1.77 0.44 -5.12
N GLN A 37 0.77 0.98 -5.83
CA GLN A 37 0.18 2.29 -5.49
C GLN A 37 -0.45 2.29 -4.10
N LYS A 38 -1.11 1.18 -3.72
CA LYS A 38 -1.64 1.03 -2.38
C LYS A 38 -0.54 1.06 -1.32
N PHE A 39 0.55 0.32 -1.52
CA PHE A 39 1.70 0.36 -0.62
C PHE A 39 2.29 1.79 -0.48
N LEU A 40 2.46 2.50 -1.59
CA LEU A 40 2.98 3.88 -1.58
C LEU A 40 2.06 4.84 -0.83
N GLN A 41 0.74 4.69 -1.01
CA GLN A 41 -0.24 5.49 -0.28
C GLN A 41 -0.15 5.21 1.23
N ASP A 42 -0.12 3.93 1.64
CA ASP A 42 -0.04 3.54 3.05
C ASP A 42 1.26 4.10 3.70
N CYS A 43 2.39 4.16 2.97
CA CYS A 43 3.63 4.82 3.40
C CYS A 43 3.52 6.35 3.54
N GLN A 44 2.82 7.01 2.62
CA GLN A 44 2.58 8.46 2.69
C GLN A 44 1.69 8.82 3.88
N GLU A 45 0.62 8.05 4.11
CA GLU A 45 -0.28 8.23 5.26
C GLU A 45 0.49 8.09 6.57
N LEU A 46 1.36 7.07 6.69
CA LEU A 46 2.23 6.91 7.85
C LEU A 46 3.16 8.11 8.04
N SER A 47 3.75 8.62 6.95
CA SER A 47 4.68 9.77 7.01
C SER A 47 3.98 11.05 7.46
N LEU A 48 2.76 11.31 6.96
CA LEU A 48 1.94 12.43 7.39
C LEU A 48 1.56 12.31 8.87
N TRP A 49 1.15 11.11 9.28
CA TRP A 49 0.79 10.83 10.66
C TRP A 49 1.98 11.04 11.62
N ILE A 50 3.18 10.60 11.26
CA ILE A 50 4.41 10.86 12.05
C ILE A 50 4.64 12.37 12.20
N ASN A 51 4.52 13.13 11.11
CA ASN A 51 4.70 14.59 11.13
C ASN A 51 3.68 15.28 12.04
N GLU A 52 2.40 14.91 11.95
CA GLU A 52 1.34 15.45 12.81
C GLU A 52 1.62 15.16 14.30
N LYS A 53 2.06 13.95 14.63
CA LYS A 53 2.39 13.58 16.01
C LYS A 53 3.64 14.29 16.53
N MET A 54 4.66 14.49 15.68
CA MET A 54 5.84 15.27 16.04
C MET A 54 5.46 16.73 16.36
N LEU A 55 4.56 17.33 15.59
CA LEU A 55 4.03 18.67 15.90
C LEU A 55 3.24 18.68 17.21
N THR A 56 2.36 17.70 17.44
CA THR A 56 1.57 17.60 18.68
C THR A 56 2.46 17.39 19.91
N ALA A 57 3.54 16.61 19.80
CA ALA A 57 4.47 16.37 20.90
C ALA A 57 5.34 17.60 21.19
N GLN A 58 5.63 18.43 20.18
CA GLN A 58 6.39 19.67 20.31
C GLN A 58 5.52 20.86 20.75
N ASP A 59 4.21 20.78 20.54
CA ASP A 59 3.25 21.78 20.99
C ASP A 59 3.11 21.76 22.52
N MET A 60 3.99 22.53 23.17
CA MET A 60 3.94 22.80 24.60
C MET A 60 3.05 24.02 24.93
N SER A 61 2.26 24.53 23.99
CA SER A 61 1.46 25.76 24.17
C SER A 61 0.13 25.52 24.92
N TYR A 62 0.14 24.74 26.00
CA TYR A 62 -0.98 24.74 26.95
C TYR A 62 -0.46 24.80 28.38
N ASP A 63 -0.22 26.03 28.81
CA ASP A 63 -0.27 26.43 30.21
C ASP A 63 -1.69 26.20 30.74
N GLU A 64 -2.08 24.95 31.05
CA GLU A 64 -3.30 24.63 31.80
C GLU A 64 -3.38 23.18 32.33
N ALA A 65 -2.25 22.64 32.81
CA ALA A 65 -2.28 21.45 33.68
C ALA A 65 -1.47 21.73 34.95
N ARG A 66 -2.09 22.46 35.88
CA ARG A 66 -1.57 22.69 37.25
C ARG A 66 -1.42 21.39 38.06
N ASN A 67 -1.95 20.25 37.58
CA ASN A 67 -2.02 19.00 38.34
C ASN A 67 -1.24 17.90 37.60
N LEU A 68 -0.23 17.33 38.27
CA LEU A 68 0.64 16.24 37.78
C LEU A 68 -0.16 15.05 37.21
N HIS A 69 -1.32 14.76 37.78
CA HIS A 69 -2.21 13.68 37.34
C HIS A 69 -2.67 13.84 35.89
N SER A 70 -3.03 15.06 35.47
CA SER A 70 -3.45 15.34 34.10
C SER A 70 -2.30 15.17 33.10
N LYS A 71 -1.06 15.48 33.50
CA LYS A 71 0.13 15.20 32.69
C LYS A 71 0.37 13.71 32.54
N TRP A 72 0.19 12.95 33.61
CA TRP A 72 0.35 11.49 33.60
C TRP A 72 -0.67 10.79 32.70
N LEU A 73 -1.95 11.21 32.74
CA LEU A 73 -2.98 10.66 31.84
C LEU A 73 -2.70 10.95 30.37
N LYS A 74 -2.29 12.19 30.03
CA LYS A 74 -1.88 12.53 28.66
C LYS A 74 -0.68 11.70 28.20
N HIS A 75 0.31 11.51 29.06
CA HIS A 75 1.47 10.66 28.75
C HIS A 75 1.05 9.20 28.54
N GLN A 76 0.16 8.66 29.38
CA GLN A 76 -0.33 7.29 29.23
C GLN A 76 -1.10 7.11 27.91
N ALA A 77 -1.94 8.09 27.53
CA ALA A 77 -2.61 8.10 26.24
C ALA A 77 -1.62 8.13 25.08
N PHE A 78 -0.59 8.98 25.15
CA PHE A 78 0.48 9.02 24.15
C PHE A 78 1.24 7.70 24.03
N MET A 79 1.57 7.04 25.14
CA MET A 79 2.24 5.73 25.13
C MET A 79 1.37 4.61 24.56
N ALA A 80 0.06 4.63 24.85
CA ALA A 80 -0.89 3.67 24.29
C ALA A 80 -1.03 3.87 22.76
N GLU A 81 -1.13 5.12 22.32
CA GLU A 81 -1.09 5.46 20.90
C GLU A 81 0.22 4.93 20.29
N LEU A 82 1.39 5.30 20.83
CA LEU A 82 2.70 4.87 20.32
C LEU A 82 2.80 3.34 20.16
N GLY A 83 2.25 2.58 21.11
CA GLY A 83 2.16 1.12 21.02
C GLY A 83 1.34 0.64 19.82
N SER A 84 0.15 1.21 19.62
CA SER A 84 -0.70 0.89 18.46
C SER A 84 -0.06 1.28 17.13
N ASN A 85 0.73 2.34 17.10
CA ASN A 85 1.37 2.82 15.86
C ASN A 85 2.57 1.96 15.45
N LYS A 86 3.21 1.30 16.42
CA LYS A 86 4.26 0.32 16.15
C LYS A 86 3.72 -0.86 15.33
N GLU A 87 2.49 -1.29 15.60
CA GLU A 87 1.84 -2.35 14.81
C GLU A 87 1.58 -1.92 13.36
N TRP A 88 1.27 -0.63 13.13
CA TRP A 88 1.11 -0.09 11.78
C TRP A 88 2.43 -0.05 11.00
N LEU A 89 3.52 0.36 11.66
CA LEU A 89 4.88 0.27 11.12
C LEU A 89 5.26 -1.16 10.75
N ASP A 90 5.05 -2.11 11.67
CA ASP A 90 5.35 -3.52 11.45
C ASP A 90 4.53 -4.10 10.28
N LYS A 91 3.27 -3.64 10.14
CA LYS A 91 2.40 -4.01 9.02
C LYS A 91 2.93 -3.49 7.68
N ILE A 92 3.28 -2.21 7.58
CA ILE A 92 3.84 -1.63 6.34
C ILE A 92 5.17 -2.29 5.99
N GLN A 93 6.02 -2.57 6.98
CA GLN A 93 7.28 -3.29 6.76
C GLN A 93 7.04 -4.70 6.21
N LYS A 94 6.03 -5.41 6.74
CA LYS A 94 5.64 -6.73 6.24
C LYS A 94 5.10 -6.66 4.81
N GLU A 95 4.23 -5.69 4.52
CA GLU A 95 3.67 -5.47 3.17
C GLU A 95 4.78 -5.13 2.16
N GLY A 96 5.75 -4.29 2.54
CA GLY A 96 6.92 -3.99 1.72
C GLY A 96 7.79 -5.21 1.44
N MET A 97 8.04 -6.05 2.46
CA MET A 97 8.78 -7.31 2.25
C MET A 97 8.03 -8.30 1.35
N GLN A 98 6.71 -8.38 1.48
CA GLN A 98 5.88 -9.20 0.58
C GLN A 98 5.92 -8.68 -0.86
N LEU A 99 5.84 -7.36 -1.04
CA LEU A 99 5.91 -6.73 -2.36
C LEU A 99 7.26 -7.02 -3.06
N ILE A 100 8.37 -6.93 -2.32
CA ILE A 100 9.71 -7.28 -2.83
C ILE A 100 9.80 -8.77 -3.16
N ALA A 101 9.27 -9.64 -2.30
CA ALA A 101 9.32 -11.09 -2.50
C ALA A 101 8.50 -11.55 -3.73
N GLU A 102 7.35 -10.91 -3.96
CA GLU A 102 6.52 -11.17 -5.14
C GLU A 102 7.10 -10.54 -6.40
N LYS A 103 7.76 -9.37 -6.27
CA LYS A 103 8.33 -8.60 -7.39
C LYS A 103 9.67 -7.98 -7.02
N PRO A 104 10.79 -8.63 -7.37
CA PRO A 104 12.14 -8.10 -7.14
C PRO A 104 12.36 -6.73 -7.79
N GLU A 105 11.63 -6.42 -8.87
CA GLU A 105 11.67 -5.16 -9.60
C GLU A 105 11.21 -3.96 -8.76
N THR A 106 10.40 -4.19 -7.73
CA THR A 106 9.91 -3.15 -6.81
C THR A 106 10.90 -2.83 -5.68
N GLU A 107 12.00 -3.59 -5.56
CA GLU A 107 13.01 -3.40 -4.51
C GLU A 107 13.61 -1.99 -4.51
N ALA A 108 13.79 -1.38 -5.69
CA ALA A 108 14.30 -0.02 -5.83
C ALA A 108 13.32 1.08 -5.36
N ILE A 109 12.05 0.74 -5.16
CA ILE A 109 10.99 1.67 -4.73
C ILE A 109 10.69 1.50 -3.23
N VAL A 110 10.89 0.29 -2.69
CA VAL A 110 10.61 -0.04 -1.29
C VAL A 110 11.79 0.24 -0.35
N LYS A 111 13.04 0.25 -0.86
CA LYS A 111 14.25 0.63 -0.11
C LYS A 111 14.48 2.14 -0.12
#